data_AF-A0A2D4Q0X6-F1
#
_entry.id   AF-A0A2D4Q0X6-F1
#
_cell.length_a   1.000
_cell.length_b   1.000
_cell.length_c   1.000
_cell.angle_alpha   90.00
_cell.angle_beta   90.00
_cell.angle_gamma   90.00
#
_symmetry.space_group_name_H-M   'P 1'
#
loop_
_entity.id
_entity.type
_entity.pdbx_description
1 polymer ?
#
loop_
_entity_poly.entity_id
_entity_poly.type
_entity_poly.pdbx_seq_one_letter_code
_entity_poly.pdbx_strand_id
1 'polypeptide(L)'
;ALETRRLDIFEKTILESNDVPGMLAYSLKLCMSLMQNKQFRNQVLRVLVKIYMNLEKPDFINVCQCLIFLDDPQAVSDILEKLVKDDNLLMAYQICFDLYESASQQFLSSVIQNLRSVGTPIASVPGSTNTGTVPGSEKEGEMMETEEKKGSPVASVKSAQMSPGTKDQIPKMIKILSGEMAIELHLQFLIRNNNTDLMILKNTKDAVRNSVCHTATVIANSFMH
;
A
#
# COMPACT_ATOMS: atom_id res chain seq x y z
N ALA A 1 9.77 -6.24 31.46
CA ALA A 1 10.24 -5.11 30.63
C ALA A 1 9.10 -4.18 30.19
N LEU A 2 8.05 -4.71 29.55
CA LEU A 2 6.93 -3.91 29.03
C LEU A 2 6.05 -3.30 30.14
N GLU A 3 5.73 -4.04 31.20
CA GLU A 3 4.97 -3.54 32.36
C GLU A 3 5.72 -2.42 33.10
N THR A 4 7.03 -2.56 33.21
CA THR A 4 7.93 -1.58 33.85
C THR A 4 8.23 -0.36 32.97
N ARG A 5 7.65 -0.29 31.76
CA ARG A 5 7.87 0.77 30.76
C ARG A 5 9.33 1.13 30.47
N ARG A 6 10.22 0.14 30.58
CA ARG A 6 11.65 0.30 30.36
C ARG A 6 12.06 -0.27 29.01
N LEU A 7 12.27 0.62 28.06
CA LEU A 7 12.60 0.27 26.66
C LEU A 7 14.03 -0.28 26.52
N ASP A 8 14.94 0.18 27.37
CA ASP A 8 16.34 -0.26 27.42
C ASP A 8 16.45 -1.73 27.84
N ILE A 9 15.72 -2.14 28.89
CA ILE A 9 15.65 -3.54 29.30
C ILE A 9 14.95 -4.36 28.21
N PHE A 10 13.91 -3.82 27.57
CA PHE A 10 13.18 -4.51 26.52
C PHE A 10 14.08 -4.87 25.33
N GLU A 11 14.83 -3.90 24.79
CA GLU A 11 15.77 -4.11 23.69
C GLU A 11 16.86 -5.13 24.06
N LYS A 12 17.44 -4.98 25.26
CA LYS A 12 18.46 -5.90 25.77
C LYS A 12 17.93 -7.34 25.90
N THR A 13 16.71 -7.51 26.40
CA THR A 13 16.10 -8.85 26.58
C THR A 13 15.86 -9.55 25.24
N ILE A 14 15.52 -8.80 24.19
CA ILE A 14 15.33 -9.37 22.85
C ILE A 14 16.68 -9.82 22.27
N LEU A 15 17.71 -8.99 22.37
CA LEU A 15 19.04 -9.28 21.83
C LEU A 15 19.77 -10.42 22.56
N GLU A 16 19.56 -10.56 23.86
CA GLU A 16 20.15 -11.64 24.67
C GLU A 16 19.38 -12.96 24.58
N SER A 17 18.23 -12.98 23.90
CA SER A 17 17.40 -14.18 23.79
C SER A 17 17.95 -15.18 22.76
N ASN A 18 17.76 -16.48 23.04
CA ASN A 18 18.16 -17.56 22.13
C ASN A 18 17.32 -17.63 20.85
N ASP A 19 16.10 -17.08 20.87
CA ASP A 19 15.16 -17.04 19.74
C ASP A 19 14.68 -15.60 19.50
N VAL A 20 15.53 -14.82 18.82
CA VAL A 20 15.26 -13.42 18.49
C VAL A 20 14.01 -13.26 17.60
N PRO A 21 13.81 -14.05 16.52
CA PRO A 21 12.62 -13.93 15.69
C PRO A 21 11.32 -14.22 16.44
N GLY A 22 11.28 -15.27 17.26
CA GLY A 22 10.11 -15.62 18.06
C GLY A 22 9.79 -14.57 19.12
N MET A 23 10.82 -14.02 19.80
CA MET A 23 10.64 -12.95 20.78
C MET A 23 10.14 -11.65 20.16
N LEU A 24 10.59 -11.31 18.95
CA LEU A 24 10.11 -10.15 18.19
C LEU A 24 8.63 -10.31 17.82
N ALA A 25 8.24 -11.44 17.23
CA ALA A 25 6.85 -11.70 16.86
C ALA A 25 5.91 -11.72 18.08
N TYR A 26 6.35 -12.35 19.18
CA TYR A 26 5.60 -12.34 20.44
C TYR A 26 5.47 -10.92 21.01
N SER A 27 6.54 -10.15 21.00
CA SER A 27 6.54 -8.76 21.46
C SER A 27 5.60 -7.89 20.64
N LEU A 28 5.59 -8.04 19.32
CA LEU A 28 4.65 -7.34 18.43
C LEU A 28 3.20 -7.72 18.78
N LYS A 29 2.89 -9.03 18.90
CA LYS A 29 1.55 -9.49 19.29
C LYS A 29 1.09 -8.91 20.64
N LEU A 30 1.99 -8.84 21.64
CA LEU A 30 1.69 -8.21 22.92
C LEU A 30 1.47 -6.70 22.79
N CYS A 31 2.27 -6.01 21.97
CA CYS A 31 2.09 -4.59 21.69
C CYS A 31 0.72 -4.30 21.09
N MET A 32 0.26 -5.16 20.18
CA MET A 32 -1.02 -4.99 19.49
C MET A 32 -2.23 -5.33 20.37
N SER A 33 -2.12 -6.30 21.27
CA SER A 33 -3.24 -6.81 22.08
C SER A 33 -3.37 -6.17 23.47
N LEU A 34 -2.25 -5.93 24.17
CA LEU A 34 -2.28 -5.55 25.58
C LEU A 34 -1.97 -4.06 25.82
N MET A 35 -1.30 -3.37 24.89
CA MET A 35 -0.91 -1.97 25.10
C MET A 35 -2.03 -1.00 24.72
N GLN A 36 -2.73 -0.52 25.75
CA GLN A 36 -3.79 0.49 25.62
C GLN A 36 -3.24 1.90 25.37
N ASN A 37 -2.05 2.22 25.91
CA ASN A 37 -1.45 3.54 25.75
C ASN A 37 -0.76 3.68 24.38
N LYS A 38 -1.31 4.54 23.51
CA LYS A 38 -0.81 4.77 22.14
C LYS A 38 0.62 5.32 22.13
N GLN A 39 0.95 6.27 23.00
CA GLN A 39 2.27 6.90 23.04
C GLN A 39 3.36 5.87 23.39
N PHE A 40 3.12 5.05 24.42
CA PHE A 40 4.07 4.01 24.80
C PHE A 40 4.17 2.91 23.73
N ARG A 41 3.02 2.49 23.17
CA ARG A 41 3.00 1.53 22.06
C ARG A 41 3.83 2.01 20.87
N ASN A 42 3.71 3.28 20.50
CA ASN A 42 4.49 3.88 19.41
C ASN A 42 6.00 3.91 19.71
N GLN A 43 6.39 4.13 20.97
CA GLN A 43 7.80 4.06 21.35
C GLN A 43 8.35 2.64 21.22
N VAL A 44 7.59 1.63 21.67
CA VAL A 44 7.99 0.22 21.55
C VAL A 44 8.06 -0.21 20.09
N LEU A 45 7.08 0.14 19.25
CA LEU A 45 7.09 -0.14 17.81
C LEU A 45 8.31 0.50 17.12
N ARG A 46 8.70 1.73 17.47
CA ARG A 46 9.91 2.36 16.94
C ARG A 46 11.19 1.61 17.33
N VAL A 47 11.25 1.05 18.53
CA VAL A 47 12.38 0.19 18.95
C VAL A 47 12.37 -1.12 18.16
N LEU A 48 11.21 -1.77 18.02
CA LEU A 48 11.07 -2.98 17.22
C LEU A 48 11.53 -2.77 15.78
N VAL A 49 11.12 -1.68 15.11
CA VAL A 49 11.57 -1.35 13.75
C VAL A 49 13.09 -1.25 13.66
N LYS A 50 13.74 -0.61 14.64
CA LYS A 50 15.21 -0.52 14.68
C LYS A 50 15.86 -1.89 14.82
N ILE A 51 15.33 -2.76 15.68
CA ILE A 51 15.87 -4.11 15.87
C ILE A 51 15.70 -4.92 14.58
N TYR A 52 14.50 -4.91 13.97
CA TYR A 52 14.23 -5.63 12.73
C TYR A 52 15.15 -5.19 11.57
N MET A 53 15.51 -3.90 11.48
CA MET A 53 16.41 -3.37 10.46
C MET A 53 17.89 -3.72 10.70
N ASN A 54 18.28 -3.97 11.95
CA ASN A 54 19.65 -4.28 12.34
C ASN A 54 19.95 -5.80 12.36
N LEU A 55 18.97 -6.65 12.08
CA LEU A 55 19.19 -8.09 11.92
C LEU A 55 20.08 -8.37 10.70
N GLU A 56 20.81 -9.50 10.72
CA GLU A 56 21.63 -9.94 9.58
C GLU A 56 20.82 -10.01 8.27
N LYS A 57 19.55 -10.39 8.39
CA LYS A 57 18.54 -10.31 7.33
C LYS A 57 17.40 -9.42 7.81
N PRO A 58 17.23 -8.21 7.26
CA PRO A 58 16.14 -7.34 7.65
C PRO A 58 14.79 -7.96 7.32
N ASP A 59 13.88 -7.96 8.29
CA ASP A 59 12.50 -8.40 8.12
C ASP A 59 11.63 -7.21 7.73
N PHE A 60 11.56 -6.94 6.42
CA PHE A 60 10.82 -5.78 5.91
C PHE A 60 9.30 -5.89 6.09
N ILE A 61 8.74 -7.11 6.15
CA ILE A 61 7.28 -7.30 6.31
C ILE A 61 6.87 -6.81 7.70
N ASN A 62 7.53 -7.30 8.74
CA ASN A 62 7.23 -6.89 10.11
C ASN A 62 7.54 -5.41 10.35
N VAL A 63 8.56 -4.85 9.68
CA VAL A 63 8.82 -3.41 9.72
C VAL A 63 7.67 -2.62 9.12
N CYS A 64 7.22 -2.98 7.92
CA CYS A 64 6.10 -2.30 7.27
C CYS A 64 4.83 -2.38 8.11
N GLN A 65 4.52 -3.54 8.70
CA GLN A 65 3.40 -3.66 9.65
C GLN A 65 3.53 -2.70 10.84
N CYS A 66 4.73 -2.60 11.44
CA CYS A 66 4.96 -1.64 12.51
C CYS A 66 4.79 -0.19 12.04
N LEU A 67 5.22 0.14 10.81
CA LEU A 67 5.11 1.48 10.23
C LEU A 67 3.67 1.86 9.90
N ILE A 68 2.82 0.92 9.50
CA ILE A 68 1.38 1.12 9.33
C ILE A 68 0.76 1.52 10.67
N PHE A 69 1.11 0.85 11.77
CA PHE A 69 0.58 1.19 13.10
C PHE A 69 1.15 2.50 13.66
N LEU A 70 2.36 2.86 13.25
CA LEU A 70 2.99 4.14 13.57
C LEU A 70 2.47 5.29 12.71
N ASP A 71 1.74 5.00 11.64
CA ASP A 71 1.23 5.96 10.64
C ASP A 71 2.36 6.80 10.02
N ASP A 72 3.47 6.14 9.67
CA ASP A 72 4.66 6.77 9.08
C ASP A 72 4.85 6.36 7.60
N PRO A 73 4.18 7.05 6.66
CA PRO A 73 4.27 6.73 5.23
C PRO A 73 5.62 7.12 4.61
N GLN A 74 6.36 8.07 5.21
CA GLN A 74 7.68 8.47 4.71
C GLN A 74 8.69 7.35 4.91
N ALA A 75 8.75 6.76 6.11
CA ALA A 75 9.67 5.66 6.40
C ALA A 75 9.44 4.45 5.47
N VAL A 76 8.19 4.15 5.10
CA VAL A 76 7.89 3.09 4.12
C VAL A 76 8.42 3.44 2.73
N SER A 77 8.21 4.68 2.29
CA SER A 77 8.76 5.15 1.00
C SER A 77 10.28 5.07 0.95
N ASP A 78 10.97 5.45 2.02
CA ASP A 78 12.43 5.37 2.13
C ASP A 78 12.93 3.92 2.04
N ILE A 79 12.22 2.98 2.68
CA ILE A 79 12.54 1.54 2.60
C ILE A 79 12.35 1.02 1.17
N LEU A 80 11.23 1.38 0.53
CA LEU A 80 10.96 0.99 -0.85
C LEU A 80 12.02 1.56 -1.81
N GLU A 81 12.43 2.81 -1.62
CA GLU A 81 13.51 3.41 -2.41
C GLU A 81 14.85 2.70 -2.20
N LYS A 82 15.18 2.37 -0.94
CA LYS A 82 16.40 1.60 -0.60
C LYS A 82 16.39 0.24 -1.29
N LEU A 83 15.27 -0.48 -1.26
CA LEU A 83 15.14 -1.80 -1.90
C LEU A 83 15.29 -1.73 -3.42
N VAL A 84 14.80 -0.66 -4.05
CA VAL A 84 15.00 -0.44 -5.49
C VAL A 84 16.47 -0.11 -5.80
N LYS A 85 17.14 0.68 -4.95
CA LYS A 85 18.59 0.98 -5.10
C LYS A 85 19.47 -0.27 -4.95
N ASP A 86 19.08 -1.17 -4.06
CA ASP A 86 19.76 -2.44 -3.80
C ASP A 86 19.38 -3.54 -4.83
N ASP A 87 18.61 -3.20 -5.88
CA ASP A 87 18.09 -4.10 -6.93
C ASP A 87 17.27 -5.30 -6.39
N ASN A 88 16.72 -5.19 -5.18
CA ASN A 88 15.91 -6.22 -4.54
C ASN A 88 14.41 -6.01 -4.85
N LEU A 89 14.08 -6.06 -6.15
CA LEU A 89 12.74 -5.74 -6.65
C LEU A 89 11.66 -6.71 -6.16
N LEU A 90 12.01 -7.98 -5.98
CA LEU A 90 11.05 -9.00 -5.50
C LEU A 90 10.54 -8.67 -4.11
N MET A 91 11.43 -8.29 -3.20
CA MET A 91 11.04 -7.87 -1.85
C MET A 91 10.23 -6.58 -1.88
N ALA A 92 10.60 -5.62 -2.73
CA ALA A 92 9.83 -4.39 -2.90
C ALA A 92 8.39 -4.67 -3.36
N TYR A 93 8.20 -5.56 -4.34
CA TYR A 93 6.86 -5.95 -4.79
C TYR A 93 6.06 -6.70 -3.73
N GLN A 94 6.71 -7.59 -2.97
CA GLN A 94 6.05 -8.29 -1.87
C GLN A 94 5.51 -7.31 -0.82
N ILE A 95 6.31 -6.31 -0.46
CA ILE A 95 5.89 -5.25 0.47
C ILE A 95 4.76 -4.41 -0.13
N CYS A 96 4.80 -4.09 -1.43
CA CYS A 96 3.70 -3.34 -2.05
C CYS A 96 2.37 -4.09 -2.00
N PHE A 97 2.37 -5.41 -2.24
CA PHE A 97 1.15 -6.22 -2.11
C PHE A 97 0.67 -6.33 -0.67
N ASP A 98 1.57 -6.59 0.28
CA ASP A 98 1.23 -6.66 1.71
C ASP A 98 0.68 -5.32 2.21
N LEU A 99 1.27 -4.19 1.78
CA LEU A 99 0.81 -2.86 2.14
C LEU A 99 -0.58 -2.57 1.58
N TYR A 100 -0.86 -2.98 0.34
CA TYR A 100 -2.18 -2.82 -0.26
C TYR A 100 -3.28 -3.57 0.52
N GLU A 101 -2.98 -4.77 1.01
CA GLU A 101 -3.94 -5.58 1.78
C GLU A 101 -4.11 -5.10 3.22
N SER A 102 -3.04 -4.61 3.86
CA SER A 102 -3.01 -4.34 5.30
C SER A 102 -3.15 -2.86 5.70
N ALA A 103 -2.79 -1.91 4.83
CA ALA A 103 -2.78 -0.49 5.16
C ALA A 103 -4.09 0.23 4.82
N SER A 104 -4.28 1.42 5.40
CA SER A 104 -5.43 2.27 5.07
C SER A 104 -5.26 2.95 3.70
N GLN A 105 -6.37 3.28 3.05
CA GLN A 105 -6.36 3.98 1.75
C GLN A 105 -5.66 5.34 1.81
N GLN A 106 -5.78 6.06 2.94
CA GLN A 106 -5.10 7.34 3.14
C GLN A 106 -3.58 7.16 3.24
N PHE A 107 -3.14 6.11 3.96
CA PHE A 107 -1.72 5.76 4.07
C PHE A 107 -1.13 5.41 2.71
N LEU A 108 -1.81 4.55 1.93
CA LEU A 108 -1.41 4.17 0.58
C LEU A 108 -1.30 5.39 -0.35
N SER A 109 -2.28 6.30 -0.31
CA SER A 109 -2.26 7.53 -1.11
C SER A 109 -1.03 8.40 -0.80
N SER A 110 -0.68 8.51 0.48
CA SER A 110 0.51 9.26 0.93
C SER A 110 1.81 8.59 0.47
N VAL A 111 1.92 7.26 0.58
CA VAL A 111 3.08 6.50 0.08
C VAL A 111 3.22 6.65 -1.43
N ILE A 112 2.13 6.59 -2.19
CA ILE A 112 2.14 6.80 -3.65
C ILE A 112 2.61 8.21 -3.99
N GLN A 113 2.14 9.23 -3.28
CA GLN A 113 2.56 10.61 -3.50
C GLN A 113 4.07 10.79 -3.24
N ASN A 114 4.58 10.21 -2.17
CA ASN A 114 6.01 10.23 -1.85
C ASN A 114 6.84 9.56 -2.95
N LEU A 115 6.44 8.36 -3.39
CA LEU A 115 7.15 7.65 -4.47
C LEU A 115 7.14 8.41 -5.79
N ARG A 116 6.06 9.16 -6.10
CA ARG A 116 6.00 10.05 -7.28
C ARG A 116 6.94 11.24 -7.17
N SER A 117 7.05 11.84 -5.98
CA SER A 117 7.94 12.98 -5.72
C SER A 117 9.42 12.62 -5.85
N VAL A 118 9.79 11.37 -5.58
CA VAL A 118 11.15 10.85 -5.75
C VAL A 118 11.52 10.70 -7.25
N GLY A 119 10.54 10.49 -8.13
CA GLY A 119 10.74 10.29 -9.57
C GLY A 119 10.71 11.57 -10.42
N THR A 120 10.22 12.69 -9.89
CA THR A 120 10.05 13.96 -10.62
C THR A 120 10.29 15.16 -9.71
N PRO A 121 11.13 16.15 -10.10
CA PRO A 121 11.15 17.43 -9.41
C PRO A 121 9.83 18.15 -9.74
N ILE A 122 8.88 18.14 -8.81
CA ILE A 122 7.65 18.91 -8.97
C ILE A 122 7.99 20.38 -8.73
N ALA A 123 7.78 21.19 -9.76
CA ALA A 123 7.72 22.64 -9.65
C ALA A 123 6.63 23.01 -8.62
N SER A 124 7.06 23.63 -7.54
CA SER A 124 6.20 24.25 -6.53
C SER A 124 5.34 25.35 -7.15
N VAL A 125 4.01 25.28 -7.02
CA VAL A 125 3.16 26.49 -6.95
C VAL A 125 1.97 26.23 -5.98
N PRO A 126 1.56 27.22 -5.15
CA PRO A 126 0.85 27.00 -3.90
C PRO A 126 -0.66 27.34 -3.94
N GLY A 127 -1.40 26.77 -2.97
CA GLY A 127 -2.42 27.49 -2.23
C GLY A 127 -3.87 27.51 -2.77
N SER A 128 -4.76 27.01 -1.91
CA SER A 128 -6.05 27.60 -1.53
C SER A 128 -7.33 26.84 -1.91
N THR A 129 -8.09 26.61 -0.84
CA THR A 129 -9.46 26.14 -0.67
C THR A 129 -10.49 26.81 -1.57
N ASN A 130 -11.48 26.06 -2.08
CA ASN A 130 -12.90 26.26 -1.72
C ASN A 130 -13.86 25.25 -2.37
N THR A 131 -14.79 24.82 -1.51
CA THR A 131 -16.21 24.46 -1.68
C THR A 131 -16.80 24.37 -3.09
N GLY A 132 -17.56 23.29 -3.31
CA GLY A 132 -18.13 22.94 -4.61
C GLY A 132 -19.31 23.77 -5.09
N THR A 133 -19.57 23.60 -6.39
CA THR A 133 -20.88 23.59 -7.04
C THR A 133 -20.70 23.00 -8.44
N VAL A 134 -21.64 22.13 -8.81
CA VAL A 134 -21.93 21.53 -10.13
C VAL A 134 -21.44 22.31 -11.37
N PRO A 135 -21.08 21.58 -12.44
CA PRO A 135 -21.37 22.05 -13.79
C PRO A 135 -22.12 20.99 -14.61
N GLY A 136 -23.28 21.38 -15.12
CA GLY A 136 -23.88 20.79 -16.32
C GLY A 136 -23.80 21.81 -17.44
N SER A 137 -23.28 21.41 -18.60
CA SER A 137 -23.81 21.70 -19.93
C SER A 137 -22.79 21.33 -21.01
N GLU A 138 -23.28 20.62 -21.99
CA GLU A 138 -22.66 20.03 -23.18
C GLU A 138 -22.05 21.07 -24.15
N LYS A 139 -20.98 20.72 -24.88
CA LYS A 139 -21.00 20.63 -26.35
C LYS A 139 -19.68 20.16 -26.97
N GLU A 140 -19.88 19.45 -28.08
CA GLU A 140 -18.97 18.73 -28.98
C GLU A 140 -17.95 19.59 -29.74
N GLY A 141 -16.90 18.94 -30.27
CA GLY A 141 -16.17 19.42 -31.46
C GLY A 141 -14.69 19.02 -31.52
N GLU A 142 -14.40 17.87 -32.13
CA GLU A 142 -13.06 17.50 -32.64
C GLU A 142 -12.57 18.46 -33.74
N MET A 143 -11.25 18.75 -33.81
CA MET A 143 -10.40 18.63 -35.03
C MET A 143 -8.98 19.20 -34.85
N MET A 144 -8.01 18.31 -35.11
CA MET A 144 -6.68 18.46 -35.77
C MET A 144 -5.51 19.29 -35.20
N GLU A 145 -4.35 18.63 -35.33
CA GLU A 145 -2.94 19.03 -35.17
C GLU A 145 -2.51 20.12 -36.20
N THR A 146 -1.35 20.79 -36.19
CA THR A 146 0.06 20.40 -35.97
C THR A 146 0.93 21.68 -35.84
N GLU A 147 2.06 21.57 -35.11
CA GLU A 147 3.43 22.14 -35.33
C GLU A 147 3.64 23.61 -35.82
N GLU A 148 4.71 24.36 -35.57
CA GLU A 148 6.04 24.25 -34.95
C GLU A 148 6.60 25.70 -34.94
N LYS A 149 7.40 26.11 -33.94
CA LYS A 149 8.66 26.87 -34.22
C LYS A 149 9.54 27.12 -32.98
N LYS A 150 10.68 26.42 -33.00
CA LYS A 150 12.08 26.87 -32.79
C LYS A 150 12.44 27.83 -31.64
N GLY A 151 13.44 27.38 -30.86
CA GLY A 151 14.51 28.26 -30.38
C GLY A 151 15.28 27.78 -29.13
N SER A 152 16.27 26.90 -29.32
CA SER A 152 17.45 26.72 -28.42
C SER A 152 18.29 28.03 -28.38
N PRO A 153 19.32 28.25 -27.52
CA PRO A 153 20.17 27.25 -26.83
C PRO A 153 20.72 27.63 -25.42
N VAL A 154 21.54 26.70 -24.88
CA VAL A 154 22.78 26.91 -24.07
C VAL A 154 22.79 26.43 -22.60
N ALA A 155 23.74 25.50 -22.38
CA ALA A 155 24.58 25.22 -21.21
C ALA A 155 24.01 24.45 -19.99
N SER A 156 24.06 23.12 -20.11
CA SER A 156 24.85 22.22 -19.26
C SER A 156 25.01 22.55 -17.76
N VAL A 157 24.26 21.83 -16.93
CA VAL A 157 24.75 21.36 -15.62
C VAL A 157 24.56 19.85 -15.55
N LYS A 158 25.66 19.17 -15.22
CA LYS A 158 25.85 17.72 -15.27
C LYS A 158 24.86 16.97 -14.38
N SER A 159 24.04 16.14 -15.01
CA SER A 159 23.26 15.08 -14.39
C SER A 159 24.19 14.00 -13.85
N ALA A 160 24.27 13.89 -12.52
CA ALA A 160 24.77 12.69 -11.87
C ALA A 160 23.79 11.53 -12.13
N GLN A 161 24.34 10.42 -12.58
CA GLN A 161 23.65 9.26 -13.14
C GLN A 161 22.77 8.55 -12.10
N MET A 162 21.46 8.54 -12.32
CA MET A 162 20.57 7.46 -11.86
C MET A 162 20.47 6.44 -13.00
N SER A 163 20.68 5.17 -12.70
CA SER A 163 20.55 4.08 -13.67
C SER A 163 19.17 4.10 -14.35
N PRO A 164 19.09 3.96 -15.69
CA PRO A 164 17.83 4.04 -16.42
C PRO A 164 16.80 2.97 -16.00
N GLY A 165 17.25 1.83 -15.44
CA GLY A 165 16.37 0.76 -14.97
C GLY A 165 15.59 1.06 -13.67
N THR A 166 16.04 2.04 -12.87
CA THR A 166 15.41 2.40 -11.59
C THR A 166 14.09 3.16 -11.79
N LYS A 167 13.98 3.94 -12.87
CA LYS A 167 12.80 4.75 -13.18
C LYS A 167 11.60 3.91 -13.63
N ASP A 168 11.84 2.71 -14.16
CA ASP A 168 10.79 1.82 -14.67
C ASP A 168 10.10 0.99 -13.57
N GLN A 169 10.72 0.87 -12.38
CA GLN A 169 10.17 0.05 -11.29
C GLN A 169 9.20 0.84 -10.41
N ILE A 170 9.46 2.13 -10.18
CA ILE A 170 8.57 3.03 -9.44
C ILE A 170 7.13 3.03 -10.00
N PRO A 171 6.87 3.19 -11.31
CA PRO A 171 5.50 3.14 -11.84
C PRO A 171 4.84 1.78 -11.66
N LYS A 172 5.59 0.67 -11.70
CA LYS A 172 5.05 -0.67 -11.43
C LYS A 172 4.63 -0.81 -9.96
N MET A 173 5.45 -0.32 -9.03
CA MET A 173 5.12 -0.30 -7.60
C MET A 173 3.88 0.57 -7.34
N ILE A 174 3.78 1.73 -7.99
CA ILE A 174 2.58 2.58 -7.92
C ILE A 174 1.34 1.84 -8.44
N LYS A 175 1.45 1.07 -9.54
CA LYS A 175 0.35 0.26 -10.07
C LYS A 175 -0.08 -0.87 -9.13
N ILE A 176 0.85 -1.44 -8.36
CA ILE A 176 0.52 -2.44 -7.33
C ILE A 176 -0.19 -1.75 -6.16
N LEU A 177 0.35 -0.64 -5.67
CA LEU A 177 -0.19 0.12 -4.54
C LEU A 177 -1.55 0.77 -4.83
N SER A 178 -1.86 1.08 -6.10
CA SER A 178 -3.19 1.57 -6.50
C SER A 178 -4.27 0.48 -6.45
N GLY A 179 -3.87 -0.79 -6.39
CA GLY A 179 -4.81 -1.92 -6.36
C GLY A 179 -5.32 -2.37 -7.72
N GLU A 180 -5.05 -1.64 -8.81
CA GLU A 180 -5.51 -2.01 -10.15
C GLU A 180 -5.07 -3.43 -10.52
N MET A 181 -3.79 -3.74 -10.28
CA MET A 181 -3.25 -5.08 -10.56
C MET A 181 -3.88 -6.16 -9.67
N ALA A 182 -4.10 -5.88 -8.39
CA ALA A 182 -4.68 -6.83 -7.45
C ALA A 182 -6.14 -7.15 -7.81
N ILE A 183 -6.92 -6.13 -8.19
CA ILE A 183 -8.30 -6.27 -8.64
C ILE A 183 -8.36 -7.06 -9.96
N GLU A 184 -7.50 -6.75 -10.94
CA GLU A 184 -7.43 -7.47 -12.21
C GLU A 184 -7.12 -8.97 -12.00
N LEU A 185 -6.13 -9.28 -11.17
CA LEU A 185 -5.77 -10.65 -10.81
C LEU A 185 -6.90 -11.38 -10.10
N HIS A 186 -7.55 -10.73 -9.14
CA HIS A 186 -8.68 -11.31 -8.41
C HIS A 186 -9.87 -11.57 -9.35
N LEU A 187 -10.18 -10.63 -10.25
CA LEU A 187 -11.24 -10.81 -11.24
C LEU A 187 -10.93 -11.97 -12.20
N GLN A 188 -9.70 -12.07 -12.70
CA GLN A 188 -9.30 -13.21 -13.53
C GLN A 188 -9.42 -14.54 -12.79
N PHE A 189 -9.04 -14.57 -11.51
CA PHE A 189 -9.18 -15.75 -10.67
C PHE A 189 -10.65 -16.14 -10.49
N LEU A 190 -11.54 -15.20 -10.15
CA LEU A 190 -12.97 -15.44 -9.95
C LEU A 190 -13.64 -15.92 -11.24
N ILE A 191 -13.30 -15.33 -12.39
CA ILE A 191 -13.87 -15.73 -13.69
C ILE A 191 -13.42 -17.16 -14.06
N ARG A 192 -12.14 -17.50 -13.85
CA ARG A 192 -11.62 -18.83 -14.20
C ARG A 192 -12.06 -19.92 -13.22
N ASN A 193 -12.19 -19.61 -11.94
CA ASN A 193 -12.50 -20.56 -10.87
C ASN A 193 -13.92 -20.38 -10.34
N ASN A 194 -14.88 -20.16 -11.24
CA ASN A 194 -16.29 -20.08 -10.86
C ASN A 194 -16.89 -21.49 -10.65
N ASN A 195 -17.03 -21.89 -9.39
CA ASN A 195 -17.61 -23.18 -8.98
C ASN A 195 -19.08 -23.07 -8.54
N THR A 196 -19.83 -22.11 -9.07
CA THR A 196 -21.26 -21.93 -8.75
C THR A 196 -22.12 -23.03 -9.36
N ASP A 197 -23.07 -23.55 -8.57
CA ASP A 197 -24.03 -24.56 -9.03
C ASP A 197 -25.33 -23.91 -9.52
N LEU A 198 -25.55 -23.96 -10.83
CA LEU A 198 -26.76 -23.42 -11.46
C LEU A 198 -28.04 -24.14 -11.01
N MET A 199 -27.95 -25.37 -10.52
CA MET A 199 -29.10 -26.13 -10.03
C MET A 199 -29.68 -25.51 -8.75
N ILE A 200 -28.82 -24.99 -7.86
CA ILE A 200 -29.25 -24.26 -6.66
C ILE A 200 -30.03 -23.00 -7.05
N LEU A 201 -29.55 -22.26 -8.05
CA LEU A 201 -30.25 -21.06 -8.53
C LEU A 201 -31.61 -21.38 -9.15
N LYS A 202 -31.70 -22.44 -9.97
CA LYS A 202 -32.98 -22.89 -10.56
C LYS A 202 -33.98 -23.28 -9.49
N ASN A 203 -33.59 -24.13 -8.55
CA ASN A 203 -34.46 -24.57 -7.46
C ASN A 203 -34.92 -23.39 -6.59
N THR A 204 -34.03 -22.46 -6.28
CA THR A 204 -34.36 -21.26 -5.49
C THR A 204 -35.32 -20.36 -6.25
N LYS A 205 -35.10 -20.15 -7.56
CA LYS A 205 -36.00 -19.37 -8.42
C LYS A 205 -37.40 -20.00 -8.50
N ASP A 206 -37.49 -21.32 -8.63
CA ASP A 206 -38.77 -22.03 -8.76
C ASP A 206 -39.58 -22.05 -7.45
N ALA A 207 -38.90 -21.95 -6.30
CA ALA A 207 -39.52 -21.88 -4.98
C ALA A 207 -40.09 -20.49 -4.62
N VAL A 208 -39.69 -19.43 -5.34
CA VAL A 208 -40.06 -18.04 -5.04
C VAL A 208 -41.49 -17.75 -5.50
N ARG A 209 -42.37 -17.43 -4.54
CA ARG A 209 -43.78 -17.09 -4.81
C ARG A 209 -44.21 -15.69 -4.34
N ASN A 210 -43.45 -15.08 -3.43
CA ASN A 210 -43.78 -13.79 -2.81
C ASN A 210 -42.76 -12.71 -3.21
N SER A 211 -43.19 -11.45 -3.25
CA SER A 211 -42.34 -10.30 -3.64
C SER A 211 -41.10 -10.14 -2.77
N VAL A 212 -41.18 -10.46 -1.47
CA VAL A 212 -40.02 -10.43 -0.54
C VAL A 212 -38.96 -11.47 -0.91
N CYS A 213 -39.38 -12.64 -1.41
CA CYS A 213 -38.47 -13.71 -1.81
C CYS A 213 -37.74 -13.41 -3.13
N HIS A 214 -38.26 -12.50 -3.95
CA HIS A 214 -37.57 -12.02 -5.15
C HIS A 214 -36.27 -11.29 -4.79
N THR A 215 -36.34 -10.33 -3.85
CA THR A 215 -35.15 -9.61 -3.36
C THR A 215 -34.13 -10.56 -2.74
N ALA A 216 -34.59 -11.53 -1.94
CA ALA A 216 -33.72 -12.54 -1.35
C ALA A 216 -32.98 -13.37 -2.42
N THR A 217 -33.67 -13.74 -3.50
CA THR A 217 -33.07 -14.53 -4.61
C THR A 217 -32.05 -13.72 -5.39
N VAL A 218 -32.33 -12.44 -5.67
CA VAL A 218 -31.39 -11.55 -6.36
C VAL A 218 -30.14 -11.34 -5.50
N ILE A 219 -30.29 -11.06 -4.20
CA ILE A 219 -29.14 -10.87 -3.29
C ILE A 219 -28.31 -12.14 -3.17
N ALA A 220 -28.97 -13.31 -3.01
CA ALA A 220 -28.27 -14.59 -2.97
C ALA A 220 -27.44 -14.83 -4.24
N ASN A 221 -28.03 -14.54 -5.42
CA ASN A 221 -27.32 -14.62 -6.68
C ASN A 221 -26.13 -13.64 -6.76
N SER A 222 -26.30 -12.41 -6.29
CA SER A 222 -25.26 -11.37 -6.25
C SER A 222 -24.12 -11.64 -5.25
N PHE A 223 -24.30 -12.54 -4.28
CA PHE A 223 -23.21 -12.98 -3.39
C PHE A 223 -22.50 -14.23 -3.91
N MET A 224 -23.20 -15.06 -4.70
CA MET A 224 -22.61 -16.27 -5.27
C MET A 224 -21.76 -15.98 -6.52
N HIS A 225 -22.07 -14.92 -7.26
CA HIS A 225 -21.42 -14.51 -8.50
C HIS A 225 -20.80 -13.12 -8.37
#